data_AF-A0A9Q0MY75-F1
#
_entry.id   AF-A0A9Q0MY75-F1
#
_cell.length_a   1.000
_cell.length_b   1.000
_cell.length_c   1.000
_cell.angle_alpha   90.00
_cell.angle_beta   90.00
_cell.angle_gamma   90.00
#
_symmetry.space_group_name_H-M   'P 1'
#
loop_
_entity.id
_entity.type
_entity.pdbx_description
1 polymer ?
#
loop_
_entity_poly.entity_id
_entity_poly.type
_entity_poly.pdbx_seq_one_letter_code
_entity_poly.pdbx_strand_id
1 'polypeptide(L)'
;LFFSNDHSLLERGENSYQSGHVKRIDFDADLKIIRGNVFASMKSKSYENEIYLNGNFQIERATCKCLRGLHICNHIAATLFAAHYDISKTDVSCSWVPAPKETSDVKTLDDTFNICHKRVTNRNLYDYELDNLIQKLSHIPPVGFRWILRSFLQPVLDGSKNTIFETIDVKRILQSEQFTLSSDKWDSFKVTKEIVNSVMTLTIGQTDLRHLRAIQWGITHETEGVHTIKKPIKPCGFFLSECGVLGASPDGIVDDDFIVEIKCPYKFRHLKLTEALRDDRSYVFYYNDMGQLSVNKMHPYYHQVQGQIYLSKRKGCYLCVWTPKGDLLFNFERY
;
A
#
# COMPACT_ATOMS: atom_id res chain seq x y z
N LEU A 1 18.62 10.45 28.20
CA LEU A 1 17.51 10.06 27.31
C LEU A 1 16.22 10.21 28.12
N PHE A 2 15.17 10.84 27.59
CA PHE A 2 13.96 11.20 28.35
C PHE A 2 13.26 9.99 29.03
N PHE A 3 13.46 8.77 28.51
CA PHE A 3 12.97 7.50 29.07
C PHE A 3 14.09 6.57 29.59
N SER A 4 15.28 7.09 29.91
CA SER A 4 16.48 6.27 30.17
C SER A 4 16.33 5.22 31.28
N ASN A 5 15.38 5.40 32.20
CA ASN A 5 15.21 4.52 33.36
C ASN A 5 13.96 3.63 33.26
N ASP A 6 13.11 3.80 32.24
CA ASP A 6 11.79 3.18 32.15
C ASP A 6 11.56 2.47 30.80
N HIS A 7 12.42 1.51 30.48
CA HIS A 7 12.30 0.69 29.27
C HIS A 7 10.92 0.01 29.12
N SER A 8 10.30 -0.39 30.23
CA SER A 8 8.95 -0.98 30.22
C SER A 8 7.86 0.01 29.77
N LEU A 9 8.05 1.32 29.99
CA LEU A 9 7.11 2.34 29.51
C LEU A 9 7.28 2.61 28.02
N LEU A 10 8.51 2.55 27.52
CA LEU A 10 8.80 2.62 26.08
C LEU A 10 8.16 1.46 25.34
N GLU A 11 8.36 0.22 25.81
CA GLU A 11 7.79 -0.98 25.19
C GLU A 11 6.25 -0.92 25.18
N ARG A 12 5.63 -0.46 26.28
CA ARG A 12 4.17 -0.25 26.32
C ARG A 12 3.69 0.88 25.41
N GLY A 13 4.49 1.92 25.23
CA GLY A 13 4.22 3.02 24.30
C GLY A 13 4.30 2.56 22.85
N GLU A 14 5.33 1.81 22.50
CA GLU A 14 5.52 1.20 21.18
C GLU A 14 4.36 0.26 20.83
N ASN A 15 3.97 -0.61 21.76
CA ASN A 15 2.81 -1.47 21.61
C ASN A 15 1.51 -0.66 21.40
N SER A 16 1.34 0.46 22.11
CA SER A 16 0.17 1.32 21.95
C SER A 16 0.14 2.00 20.57
N TYR A 17 1.30 2.41 20.07
CA TYR A 17 1.48 2.95 18.72
C TYR A 17 1.17 1.90 17.64
N GLN A 18 1.84 0.74 17.68
CA GLN A 18 1.66 -0.34 16.71
C GLN A 18 0.23 -0.89 16.69
N SER A 19 -0.46 -0.86 17.83
CA SER A 19 -1.86 -1.29 17.94
C SER A 19 -2.88 -0.22 17.52
N GLY A 20 -2.44 0.92 16.97
CA GLY A 20 -3.33 1.98 16.46
C GLY A 20 -4.08 2.77 17.53
N HIS A 21 -3.55 2.88 18.75
CA HIS A 21 -4.20 3.66 19.83
C HIS A 21 -3.95 5.16 19.73
N VAL A 22 -3.01 5.61 18.88
CA VAL A 22 -2.75 7.04 18.63
C VAL A 22 -3.78 7.55 17.62
N LYS A 23 -4.76 8.33 18.08
CA LYS A 23 -5.86 8.87 17.26
C LYS A 23 -5.55 10.24 16.67
N ARG A 24 -4.63 11.00 17.24
CA ARG A 24 -4.21 12.25 16.60
C ARG A 24 -2.79 12.55 16.98
N ILE A 25 -2.03 13.02 16.01
CA ILE A 25 -0.76 13.68 16.28
C ILE A 25 -0.65 14.94 15.44
N ASP A 26 -0.29 16.03 16.11
CA ASP A 26 -0.11 17.35 15.53
C ASP A 26 1.25 17.89 15.97
N PHE A 27 2.03 18.45 15.04
CA PHE A 27 3.28 19.13 15.35
C PHE A 27 3.25 20.57 14.90
N ASP A 28 3.57 21.45 15.84
CA ASP A 28 3.60 22.89 15.69
C ASP A 28 5.05 23.37 15.77
N ALA A 29 5.63 23.74 14.63
CA ALA A 29 7.03 24.10 14.51
C ALA A 29 7.35 25.46 15.14
N ASP A 30 6.41 26.40 15.10
CA ASP A 30 6.57 27.75 15.66
C ASP A 30 6.56 27.71 17.18
N LEU A 31 5.63 26.93 17.75
CA LEU A 31 5.54 26.76 19.21
C LEU A 31 6.48 25.66 19.74
N LYS A 32 7.06 24.84 18.85
CA LYS A 32 7.88 23.65 19.18
C LYS A 32 7.15 22.67 20.10
N ILE A 33 5.89 22.38 19.76
CA ILE A 33 5.02 21.50 20.55
C ILE A 33 4.54 20.33 19.69
N ILE A 34 4.62 19.11 20.24
CA ILE A 34 3.95 17.92 19.71
C ILE A 34 2.71 17.66 20.58
N ARG A 35 1.54 17.57 19.95
CA ARG A 35 0.27 17.24 20.61
C ARG A 35 -0.18 15.86 20.16
N GLY A 36 -0.50 14.99 21.11
CA GLY A 36 -0.98 13.64 20.85
C GLY A 36 -2.31 13.36 21.52
N ASN A 37 -3.17 12.58 20.86
CA ASN A 37 -4.39 12.02 21.45
C ASN A 37 -4.31 10.49 21.40
N VAL A 38 -4.20 9.83 22.56
CA VAL A 38 -3.92 8.38 22.64
C VAL A 38 -4.97 7.68 23.51
N PHE A 39 -5.55 6.59 23.03
CA PHE A 39 -6.47 5.75 23.78
C PHE A 39 -5.77 5.02 24.94
N ALA A 40 -6.49 4.85 26.04
CA ALA A 40 -6.08 3.93 27.09
C ALA A 40 -6.12 2.49 26.55
N SER A 41 -5.14 1.65 26.91
CA SER A 41 -4.99 0.28 26.38
C SER A 41 -6.20 -0.64 26.57
N MET A 42 -7.17 -0.30 27.43
CA MET A 42 -8.36 -1.11 27.72
C MET A 42 -9.67 -0.32 27.77
N LYS A 43 -9.69 0.98 27.43
CA LYS A 43 -10.91 1.82 27.57
C LYS A 43 -11.10 2.66 26.33
N SER A 44 -12.37 2.95 26.00
CA SER A 44 -12.76 3.96 24.99
C SER A 44 -12.43 5.40 25.38
N LYS A 45 -11.67 5.61 26.47
CA LYS A 45 -11.21 6.91 26.93
C LYS A 45 -9.85 7.21 26.33
N SER A 46 -9.70 8.38 25.72
CA SER A 46 -8.41 8.87 25.23
C SER A 46 -7.87 10.00 26.12
N TYR A 47 -6.55 10.15 26.07
CA TYR A 47 -5.82 11.16 26.82
C TYR A 47 -5.05 12.05 25.85
N GLU A 48 -5.26 13.35 26.01
CA GLU A 48 -4.44 14.37 25.37
C GLU A 48 -3.13 14.50 26.12
N ASN A 49 -2.05 14.58 25.34
CA ASN A 49 -0.72 14.81 25.83
C ASN A 49 -0.01 15.85 24.97
N GLU A 50 0.87 16.61 25.61
CA GLU A 50 1.62 17.70 25.00
C GLU A 50 3.09 17.53 25.36
N ILE A 51 3.95 17.64 24.36
CA ILE A 51 5.40 17.49 24.49
C ILE A 51 6.03 18.78 23.96
N TYR A 52 6.78 19.45 24.81
CA TYR A 52 7.41 20.73 24.54
C TYR A 52 8.88 20.49 24.26
N LEU A 53 9.37 21.06 23.16
CA LEU A 53 10.75 20.94 22.73
C LEU A 53 11.51 22.25 22.94
N ASN A 54 12.77 22.16 23.34
CA ASN A 54 13.63 23.32 23.55
C ASN A 54 14.16 23.91 22.23
N GLY A 55 15.03 24.93 22.33
CA GLY A 55 15.73 25.57 21.21
C GLY A 55 16.37 24.59 20.20
N ASN A 56 16.87 23.45 20.70
CA ASN A 56 17.60 22.43 19.96
C ASN A 56 16.72 21.20 19.60
N PHE A 57 15.39 21.32 19.64
CA PHE A 57 14.44 20.24 19.39
C PHE A 57 14.59 19.02 20.31
N GLN A 58 15.14 19.22 21.52
CA GLN A 58 15.19 18.19 22.55
C GLN A 58 13.96 18.32 23.46
N ILE A 59 13.47 17.19 23.97
CA ILE A 59 12.31 17.17 24.87
C ILE A 59 12.65 17.92 26.16
N GLU A 60 11.94 19.03 26.41
CA GLU A 60 12.07 19.84 27.61
C GLU A 60 11.09 19.39 28.69
N ARG A 61 9.82 19.21 28.32
CA ARG A 61 8.77 18.69 29.21
C ARG A 61 7.68 17.96 28.44
N ALA A 62 7.00 17.03 29.10
CA ALA A 62 5.82 16.36 28.56
C ALA A 62 4.73 16.27 29.63
N THR A 63 3.49 16.52 29.23
CA THR A 63 2.31 16.47 30.11
C THR A 63 1.26 15.54 29.48
N CYS A 64 0.49 14.85 30.31
CA CYS A 64 -0.58 13.97 29.84
C CYS A 64 -1.76 14.01 30.81
N LYS A 65 -3.01 14.03 30.31
CA LYS A 65 -4.21 14.07 31.16
C LYS A 65 -4.57 12.72 31.80
N CYS A 66 -3.66 11.73 31.81
CA CYS A 66 -3.88 10.42 32.42
C CYS A 66 -3.55 10.42 33.93
N LEU A 67 -3.98 9.39 34.65
CA LEU A 67 -3.74 9.26 36.10
C LEU A 67 -2.25 9.25 36.49
N ARG A 68 -1.35 8.93 35.55
CA ARG A 68 0.12 8.97 35.73
C ARG A 68 0.76 10.30 35.30
N GLY A 69 -0.02 11.19 34.69
CA GLY A 69 0.44 12.06 33.61
C GLY A 69 1.04 13.40 34.02
N LEU A 70 1.78 13.47 35.12
CA LEU A 70 2.56 14.65 35.46
C LEU A 70 3.96 14.64 34.85
N HIS A 71 4.63 13.49 34.66
CA HIS A 71 6.00 13.51 34.09
C HIS A 71 6.35 12.43 33.05
N ILE A 72 5.91 11.18 33.12
CA ILE A 72 6.23 10.15 32.09
C ILE A 72 5.10 9.10 32.05
N CYS A 73 4.59 8.75 30.86
CA CYS A 73 3.64 7.66 30.70
C CYS A 73 3.75 6.98 29.32
N ASN A 74 3.13 5.81 29.19
CA ASN A 74 3.07 5.07 27.93
C ASN A 74 2.34 5.85 26.82
N HIS A 75 1.41 6.76 27.14
CA HIS A 75 0.76 7.61 26.14
C HIS A 75 1.74 8.64 25.54
N ILE A 76 2.63 9.21 26.37
CA ILE A 76 3.69 10.12 25.89
C ILE A 76 4.67 9.36 25.00
N ALA A 77 5.07 8.16 25.42
CA ALA A 77 5.92 7.29 24.60
C ALA A 77 5.27 6.95 23.25
N ALA A 78 3.98 6.59 23.24
CA ALA A 78 3.23 6.31 22.02
C ALA A 78 3.17 7.52 21.07
N THR A 79 2.95 8.73 21.61
CA THR A 79 2.99 9.97 20.81
C THR A 79 4.38 10.22 20.22
N LEU A 80 5.46 9.93 20.96
CA LEU A 80 6.82 10.10 20.44
C LEU A 80 7.16 9.09 19.34
N PHE A 81 6.66 7.85 19.43
CA PHE A 81 6.80 6.88 18.35
C PHE A 81 6.04 7.34 17.10
N ALA A 82 4.80 7.78 17.25
CA ALA A 82 4.05 8.39 16.15
C ALA A 82 4.77 9.64 15.61
N ALA A 83 5.38 10.45 16.47
CA ALA A 83 6.13 11.63 16.03
C ALA A 83 7.36 11.27 15.20
N HIS A 84 8.03 10.17 15.55
CA HIS A 84 9.23 9.72 14.87
C HIS A 84 8.91 9.07 13.51
N TYR A 85 7.84 8.29 13.44
CA TYR A 85 7.51 7.47 12.27
C TYR A 85 6.47 8.10 11.34
N ASP A 86 5.51 8.87 11.85
CA ASP A 86 4.36 9.35 11.08
C ASP A 86 4.45 10.85 10.71
N ILE A 87 5.15 11.69 11.48
CA ILE A 87 5.27 13.11 11.13
C ILE A 87 6.11 13.25 9.85
N SER A 88 5.52 13.83 8.81
CA SER A 88 6.20 14.10 7.55
C SER A 88 7.26 15.18 7.72
N LYS A 89 8.40 15.00 7.05
CA LYS A 89 9.50 15.99 6.99
C LYS A 89 9.21 17.05 5.93
N THR A 90 8.07 17.72 6.03
CA THR A 90 7.60 18.72 5.07
C THR A 90 7.51 20.09 5.75
N ASP A 91 7.77 21.17 5.02
CA ASP A 91 7.77 22.55 5.53
C ASP A 91 6.39 23.10 5.93
N VAL A 92 5.38 22.24 6.05
CA VAL A 92 3.99 22.58 6.38
C VAL A 92 3.55 21.77 7.59
N SER A 93 2.90 22.42 8.55
CA SER A 93 2.32 21.76 9.74
C SER A 93 1.34 20.66 9.33
N CYS A 94 1.57 19.43 9.77
CA CYS A 94 0.73 18.28 9.43
C CYS A 94 -0.01 17.77 10.66
N SER A 95 -1.30 17.48 10.47
CA SER A 95 -2.19 16.86 11.46
C SER A 95 -2.63 15.49 10.97
N TRP A 96 -2.34 14.45 11.75
CA TRP A 96 -2.66 13.07 11.42
C TRP A 96 -3.88 12.62 12.21
N VAL A 97 -4.96 12.27 11.51
CA VAL A 97 -6.13 11.61 12.10
C VAL A 97 -6.26 10.23 11.44
N PRO A 98 -6.15 9.11 12.17
CA PRO A 98 -6.44 7.81 11.61
C PRO A 98 -7.92 7.74 11.26
N ALA A 99 -8.20 7.04 10.17
CA ALA A 99 -9.55 6.79 9.71
C ALA A 99 -10.43 6.23 10.85
N PRO A 100 -11.71 6.64 10.96
CA PRO A 100 -12.61 6.07 11.96
C PRO A 100 -12.68 4.55 11.78
N LYS A 101 -12.71 3.78 12.87
CA LYS A 101 -13.18 2.39 12.82
C LYS A 101 -14.68 2.45 12.51
N GLU A 102 -15.04 2.15 11.26
CA GLU A 102 -16.44 2.08 10.86
C GLU A 102 -17.14 0.97 11.64
N THR A 103 -18.14 1.37 12.42
CA THR A 103 -19.18 0.48 12.92
C THR A 103 -20.00 0.03 11.72
N SER A 104 -20.12 -1.29 11.59
CA SER A 104 -20.84 -2.03 10.56
C SER A 104 -22.15 -1.38 10.08
N ASP A 105 -22.15 -0.98 8.81
CA ASP A 105 -23.10 -1.49 7.82
C ASP A 105 -22.32 -1.62 6.51
N VAL A 106 -22.18 -2.86 6.01
CA VAL A 106 -21.40 -3.13 4.80
C VAL A 106 -22.17 -2.56 3.62
N LYS A 107 -21.79 -1.37 3.19
CA LYS A 107 -22.18 -0.85 1.88
C LYS A 107 -21.41 -1.59 0.82
N THR A 108 -22.12 -2.20 -0.12
CA THR A 108 -21.51 -2.76 -1.33
C THR A 108 -20.90 -1.64 -2.16
N LEU A 109 -20.01 -1.97 -3.11
CA LEU A 109 -19.48 -0.98 -4.06
C LEU A 109 -20.61 -0.29 -4.84
N ASP A 110 -21.70 -1.02 -5.10
CA ASP A 110 -22.91 -0.50 -5.75
C ASP A 110 -23.69 0.50 -4.86
N ASP A 111 -23.64 0.33 -3.53
CA ASP A 111 -24.28 1.25 -2.56
C ASP A 111 -23.49 2.56 -2.38
N THR A 112 -22.18 2.53 -2.67
CA THR A 112 -21.27 3.68 -2.48
C THR A 112 -21.13 4.48 -3.77
N PHE A 113 -21.14 3.78 -4.90
CA PHE A 113 -21.14 4.38 -6.22
C PHE A 113 -22.48 4.04 -6.87
N ASN A 114 -23.45 4.94 -6.75
CA ASN A 114 -24.56 4.95 -7.70
C ASN A 114 -23.94 4.85 -9.09
N ILE A 115 -24.22 3.75 -9.81
CA ILE A 115 -23.80 3.58 -11.19
C ILE A 115 -24.38 4.75 -11.97
N CYS A 116 -23.57 5.79 -12.13
CA CYS A 116 -23.97 6.95 -12.87
C CYS A 116 -23.80 6.61 -14.34
N HIS A 117 -24.80 5.97 -14.93
CA HIS A 117 -24.95 5.89 -16.39
C HIS A 117 -25.24 7.26 -17.05
N LYS A 118 -24.87 8.38 -16.41
CA LYS A 118 -24.97 9.71 -16.97
C LYS A 118 -23.57 10.31 -17.06
N ARG A 119 -23.12 10.63 -18.26
CA ARG A 119 -22.08 11.65 -18.48
C ARG A 119 -22.47 12.87 -17.62
N VAL A 120 -21.68 13.19 -16.59
CA VAL A 120 -22.07 14.17 -15.57
C VAL A 120 -22.02 15.61 -16.09
N THR A 121 -21.56 15.89 -17.29
CA THR A 121 -21.62 17.24 -17.85
C THR A 121 -21.90 17.23 -19.36
N ASN A 122 -23.01 17.85 -19.76
CA ASN A 122 -23.27 18.31 -21.14
C ASN A 122 -22.54 19.63 -21.46
N ARG A 123 -21.68 20.09 -20.54
CA ARG A 123 -20.93 21.32 -20.65
C ARG A 123 -19.54 21.01 -21.21
N ASN A 124 -19.18 21.70 -22.28
CA ASN A 124 -17.80 21.74 -22.75
C ASN A 124 -16.93 22.38 -21.68
N LEU A 125 -15.81 21.73 -21.34
CA LEU A 125 -14.77 22.30 -20.48
C LEU A 125 -14.15 23.49 -21.22
N TYR A 126 -13.99 24.61 -20.51
CA TYR A 126 -13.28 25.77 -21.05
C TYR A 126 -11.78 25.64 -20.74
N ASP A 127 -10.94 26.09 -21.66
CA ASP A 127 -9.47 25.96 -21.57
C ASP A 127 -8.92 26.52 -20.24
N TYR A 128 -9.49 27.62 -19.73
CA TYR A 128 -9.05 28.24 -18.47
C TYR A 128 -9.28 27.37 -17.23
N GLU A 129 -10.29 26.50 -17.22
CA GLU A 129 -10.57 25.59 -16.10
C GLU A 129 -9.59 24.43 -16.07
N LEU A 130 -9.24 23.97 -17.27
CA LEU A 130 -8.23 22.96 -17.49
C LEU A 130 -6.84 23.49 -17.08
N ASP A 131 -6.50 24.72 -17.47
CA ASP A 131 -5.25 25.38 -17.08
C ASP A 131 -5.12 25.55 -15.57
N ASN A 132 -6.21 25.94 -14.88
CA ASN A 132 -6.22 26.10 -13.43
C ASN A 132 -6.05 24.74 -12.71
N LEU A 133 -6.64 23.67 -13.24
CA LEU A 133 -6.44 22.31 -12.73
C LEU A 133 -4.99 21.85 -12.92
N ILE A 134 -4.40 22.09 -14.10
CA ILE A 134 -3.01 21.77 -14.40
C ILE A 134 -2.07 22.53 -13.47
N GLN A 135 -2.31 23.82 -13.26
CA GLN A 135 -1.52 24.65 -12.33
C GLN A 135 -1.58 24.08 -10.92
N LYS A 136 -2.77 23.75 -10.40
CA LYS A 136 -2.93 23.15 -9.07
C LYS A 136 -2.20 21.83 -8.94
N LEU A 137 -2.26 20.98 -9.96
CA LEU A 137 -1.59 19.67 -9.94
C LEU A 137 -0.08 19.77 -10.13
N SER A 138 0.43 20.84 -10.76
CA SER A 138 1.87 21.08 -10.95
C SER A 138 2.62 21.34 -9.63
N HIS A 139 1.91 21.79 -8.60
CA HIS A 139 2.44 22.05 -7.26
C HIS A 139 2.39 20.85 -6.32
N ILE A 140 1.82 19.71 -6.75
CA ILE A 140 1.74 18.47 -5.96
C ILE A 140 3.01 17.63 -6.21
N PRO A 141 3.65 17.07 -5.17
CA PRO A 141 4.79 16.16 -5.32
C PRO A 141 4.45 14.98 -6.25
N PRO A 142 5.42 14.43 -7.01
CA PRO A 142 5.15 13.49 -8.08
C PRO A 142 4.71 12.13 -7.51
N VAL A 143 3.40 11.94 -7.37
CA VAL A 143 2.80 10.64 -7.05
C VAL A 143 1.73 10.27 -8.06
N GLY A 144 1.78 9.01 -8.50
CA GLY A 144 0.70 8.18 -9.08
C GLY A 144 0.03 8.63 -10.38
N PHE A 145 -0.34 9.90 -10.50
CA PHE A 145 -1.26 10.41 -11.53
C PHE A 145 -0.67 11.56 -12.35
N ARG A 146 0.55 12.02 -12.05
CA ARG A 146 1.21 13.12 -12.78
C ARG A 146 1.44 12.81 -14.27
N TRP A 147 1.48 11.53 -14.65
CA TRP A 147 1.57 11.11 -16.05
C TRP A 147 0.33 11.51 -16.88
N ILE A 148 -0.84 11.67 -16.25
CA ILE A 148 -2.08 12.15 -16.90
C ILE A 148 -1.93 13.59 -17.38
N LEU A 149 -1.12 14.39 -16.70
CA LEU A 149 -0.91 15.81 -17.03
C LEU A 149 0.08 16.01 -18.18
N ARG A 150 0.77 14.94 -18.60
CA ARG A 150 1.79 15.03 -19.64
C ARG A 150 1.20 15.31 -21.02
N SER A 151 -0.04 14.87 -21.26
CA SER A 151 -0.77 15.15 -22.50
C SER A 151 -1.11 16.64 -22.67
N PHE A 152 -1.17 17.40 -21.58
CA PHE A 152 -1.58 18.81 -21.58
C PHE A 152 -0.42 19.82 -21.47
N LEU A 153 0.78 19.37 -21.09
CA LEU A 153 1.97 20.23 -20.93
C LEU A 153 2.79 20.40 -22.23
N GLN A 154 2.32 19.86 -23.35
CA GLN A 154 2.86 20.18 -24.67
C GLN A 154 2.15 21.44 -25.17
N PRO A 155 2.64 22.65 -24.84
CA PRO A 155 3.37 23.35 -25.89
C PRO A 155 4.39 24.37 -25.36
N VAL A 156 5.49 24.00 -24.70
CA VAL A 156 6.56 25.00 -24.42
C VAL A 156 8.00 24.47 -24.51
N LEU A 157 8.27 23.17 -24.53
CA LEU A 157 9.67 22.69 -24.61
C LEU A 157 10.04 22.28 -26.04
N ASP A 158 10.41 23.32 -26.79
CA ASP A 158 11.55 23.38 -27.72
C ASP A 158 11.86 22.12 -28.55
N GLY A 159 11.45 22.15 -29.82
CA GLY A 159 12.16 21.67 -31.02
C GLY A 159 12.67 20.21 -31.13
N SER A 160 12.73 19.47 -30.04
CA SER A 160 13.22 18.10 -29.98
C SER A 160 12.02 17.19 -29.75
N LYS A 161 11.71 16.40 -30.77
CA LYS A 161 10.72 15.33 -30.68
C LYS A 161 11.08 14.45 -29.49
N ASN A 162 10.34 14.53 -28.40
CA ASN A 162 10.39 13.57 -27.31
C ASN A 162 9.78 12.24 -27.82
N THR A 163 10.59 11.49 -28.57
CA THR A 163 10.28 10.26 -29.30
C THR A 163 10.02 9.03 -28.43
N ILE A 164 9.94 9.17 -27.10
CA ILE A 164 9.84 7.99 -26.20
C ILE A 164 8.39 7.57 -25.95
N PHE A 165 7.40 8.43 -26.24
CA PHE A 165 5.98 8.11 -26.14
C PHE A 165 5.26 8.24 -27.47
N GLU A 166 5.91 7.86 -28.58
CA GLU A 166 5.14 7.22 -29.63
C GLU A 166 4.56 5.97 -28.98
N THR A 167 3.26 6.00 -28.65
CA THR A 167 2.50 4.81 -28.30
C THR A 167 2.93 3.72 -29.25
N ILE A 168 3.55 2.66 -28.70
CA ILE A 168 3.97 1.51 -29.49
C ILE A 168 2.75 1.11 -30.30
N ASP A 169 2.81 1.30 -31.62
CA ASP A 169 1.70 0.96 -32.49
C ASP A 169 1.66 -0.57 -32.56
N VAL A 170 0.88 -1.14 -31.65
CA VAL A 170 0.73 -2.59 -31.51
C VAL A 170 0.27 -3.19 -32.84
N LYS A 171 -0.53 -2.46 -33.65
CA LYS A 171 -0.89 -2.95 -35.00
C LYS A 171 0.32 -3.04 -35.91
N ARG A 172 1.21 -2.04 -35.89
CA ARG A 172 2.45 -2.06 -36.67
C ARG A 172 3.39 -3.20 -36.27
N ILE A 173 3.49 -3.51 -34.98
CA ILE A 173 4.29 -4.66 -34.51
C ILE A 173 3.65 -5.98 -34.92
N LEU A 174 2.33 -6.13 -34.71
CA LEU A 174 1.59 -7.34 -35.09
C LEU A 174 1.62 -7.61 -36.61
N GLN A 175 1.76 -6.56 -37.42
CA GLN A 175 1.89 -6.63 -38.88
C GLN A 175 3.34 -6.67 -39.37
N SER A 176 4.33 -6.63 -38.47
CA SER A 176 5.74 -6.68 -38.86
C SER A 176 6.14 -8.08 -39.31
N GLU A 177 6.98 -8.14 -40.35
CA GLU A 177 7.48 -9.40 -40.90
C GLU A 177 8.22 -10.23 -39.83
N GLN A 178 8.93 -9.53 -38.95
CA GLN A 178 9.67 -10.08 -37.81
C GLN A 178 8.76 -10.76 -36.78
N PHE A 179 7.57 -10.20 -36.52
CA PHE A 179 6.56 -10.83 -35.65
C PHE A 179 5.87 -12.03 -36.32
N THR A 180 5.57 -11.93 -37.63
CA THR A 180 4.92 -13.01 -38.37
C THR A 180 5.83 -14.23 -38.57
N LEU A 181 7.15 -14.02 -38.67
CA LEU A 181 8.15 -15.07 -38.88
C LEU A 181 8.75 -15.60 -37.57
N SER A 182 8.50 -14.95 -36.43
CA SER A 182 9.01 -15.41 -35.14
C SER A 182 8.33 -16.71 -34.69
N SER A 183 9.14 -17.69 -34.29
CA SER A 183 8.65 -18.92 -33.65
C SER A 183 8.10 -18.68 -32.24
N ASP A 184 8.62 -17.68 -31.53
CA ASP A 184 8.13 -17.25 -30.22
C ASP A 184 7.72 -15.77 -30.26
N LYS A 185 6.40 -15.55 -30.29
CA LYS A 185 5.79 -14.23 -30.37
C LYS A 185 6.03 -13.39 -29.12
N TRP A 186 6.37 -14.02 -27.99
CA TRP A 186 6.65 -13.32 -26.73
C TRP A 186 8.00 -12.59 -26.75
N ASP A 187 9.00 -13.14 -27.44
CA ASP A 187 10.31 -12.50 -27.59
C ASP A 187 10.21 -11.16 -28.32
N SER A 188 9.29 -11.03 -29.28
CA SER A 188 9.05 -9.79 -30.02
C SER A 188 8.45 -8.66 -29.16
N PHE A 189 7.90 -8.98 -27.98
CA PHE A 189 7.37 -8.01 -27.03
C PHE A 189 8.27 -7.82 -25.80
N LYS A 190 9.42 -8.50 -25.73
CA LYS A 190 10.36 -8.31 -24.62
C LYS A 190 10.97 -6.92 -24.71
N VAL A 191 10.71 -6.13 -23.69
CA VAL A 191 11.29 -4.81 -23.50
C VAL A 191 12.75 -4.98 -23.08
N THR A 192 13.68 -4.32 -23.76
CA THR A 192 15.11 -4.44 -23.44
C THR A 192 15.44 -3.81 -22.09
N LYS A 193 16.53 -4.23 -21.45
CA LYS A 193 17.01 -3.63 -20.18
C LYS A 193 17.25 -2.13 -20.32
N GLU A 194 17.68 -1.65 -21.49
CA GLU A 194 17.86 -0.22 -21.72
C GLU A 194 16.53 0.53 -21.65
N ILE A 195 15.45 -0.02 -22.26
CA ILE A 195 14.12 0.60 -22.22
C ILE A 195 13.58 0.60 -20.78
N VAL A 196 13.69 -0.52 -20.06
CA VAL A 196 13.29 -0.60 -18.64
C VAL A 196 14.03 0.45 -17.81
N ASN A 197 15.35 0.60 -18.00
CA ASN A 197 16.15 1.60 -17.31
C ASN A 197 15.74 3.03 -17.70
N SER A 198 15.42 3.28 -18.97
CA SER A 198 14.95 4.59 -19.42
C SER A 198 13.60 4.98 -18.81
N VAL A 199 12.67 4.03 -18.70
CA VAL A 199 11.37 4.22 -18.03
C VAL A 199 11.59 4.42 -16.53
N MET A 200 12.44 3.63 -15.87
CA MET A 200 12.80 3.81 -14.46
C MET A 200 13.40 5.21 -14.18
N THR A 201 14.22 5.71 -15.10
CA THR A 201 14.83 7.05 -14.99
C THR A 201 13.79 8.16 -15.21
N LEU A 202 12.68 7.87 -15.89
CA LEU A 202 11.57 8.81 -16.07
C LEU A 202 10.53 8.71 -14.93
N THR A 203 10.53 7.63 -14.15
CA THR A 203 9.68 7.44 -12.95
C THR A 203 10.42 7.79 -11.65
N ILE A 204 11.48 8.60 -11.72
CA ILE A 204 12.22 9.11 -10.56
C ILE A 204 11.24 9.68 -9.52
N GLY A 205 11.27 9.10 -8.32
CA GLY A 205 10.31 9.33 -7.24
C GLY A 205 9.65 8.03 -6.76
N GLN A 206 9.64 6.97 -7.56
CA GLN A 206 9.41 5.61 -7.07
C GLN A 206 10.65 5.15 -6.31
N THR A 207 10.56 5.02 -4.99
CA THR A 207 11.65 4.49 -4.18
C THR A 207 11.94 3.05 -4.60
N ASP A 208 13.20 2.75 -4.92
CA ASP A 208 13.62 1.37 -5.10
C ASP A 208 13.56 0.67 -3.73
N LEU A 209 12.49 -0.10 -3.50
CA LEU A 209 12.27 -0.79 -2.23
C LEU A 209 12.99 -2.14 -2.15
N ARG A 210 13.78 -2.55 -3.16
CA ARG A 210 14.47 -3.85 -3.17
C ARG A 210 15.49 -4.01 -2.04
N HIS A 211 15.95 -2.91 -1.46
CA HIS A 211 16.80 -2.91 -0.27
C HIS A 211 16.08 -3.36 1.01
N LEU A 212 14.74 -3.39 1.02
CA LEU A 212 13.96 -3.85 2.16
C LEU A 212 14.01 -5.38 2.23
N ARG A 213 14.44 -5.89 3.39
CA ARG A 213 14.59 -7.34 3.64
C ARG A 213 13.31 -8.12 3.38
N ALA A 214 12.14 -7.55 3.69
CA ALA A 214 10.86 -8.23 3.47
C ALA A 214 10.54 -8.42 1.98
N ILE A 215 10.91 -7.45 1.13
CA ILE A 215 10.71 -7.53 -0.32
C ILE A 215 11.70 -8.50 -0.93
N GLN A 216 12.99 -8.39 -0.57
CA GLN A 216 14.01 -9.33 -1.04
C GLN A 216 13.65 -10.76 -0.64
N TRP A 217 13.17 -10.97 0.59
CA TRP A 217 12.69 -12.26 1.06
C TRP A 217 11.53 -12.79 0.23
N GLY A 218 10.55 -11.95 -0.10
CA GLY A 218 9.44 -12.31 -0.98
C GLY A 218 9.95 -12.81 -2.32
N ILE A 219 10.76 -12.00 -3.00
CA ILE A 219 11.32 -12.31 -4.32
C ILE A 219 12.12 -13.61 -4.31
N THR A 220 12.96 -13.84 -3.30
CA THR A 220 13.83 -15.02 -3.26
C THR A 220 13.09 -16.33 -2.98
N HIS A 221 11.91 -16.27 -2.35
CA HIS A 221 11.18 -17.46 -1.90
C HIS A 221 9.85 -17.68 -2.64
N GLU A 222 9.47 -16.78 -3.53
CA GLU A 222 8.26 -16.92 -4.35
C GLU A 222 8.26 -18.25 -5.11
N THR A 223 9.42 -18.66 -5.66
CA THR A 223 9.59 -19.95 -6.33
C THR A 223 9.26 -21.12 -5.43
N GLU A 224 9.60 -21.08 -4.13
CA GLU A 224 9.26 -22.15 -3.19
C GLU A 224 7.74 -22.24 -2.99
N GLY A 225 7.05 -21.10 -2.91
CA GLY A 225 5.59 -21.04 -2.86
C GLY A 225 4.92 -21.57 -4.13
N VAL A 226 5.50 -21.33 -5.32
CA VAL A 226 5.01 -21.89 -6.59
C VAL A 226 5.01 -23.42 -6.53
N HIS A 227 6.11 -24.03 -6.04
CA HIS A 227 6.23 -25.49 -5.95
C HIS A 227 5.18 -26.13 -5.02
N THR A 228 4.68 -25.39 -4.03
CA THR A 228 3.63 -25.87 -3.11
C THR A 228 2.29 -26.14 -3.80
N ILE A 229 1.96 -25.36 -4.85
CA ILE A 229 0.62 -25.39 -5.46
C ILE A 229 0.40 -26.66 -6.29
N LYS A 230 1.48 -27.35 -6.70
CA LYS A 230 1.46 -28.63 -7.44
C LYS A 230 0.54 -28.63 -8.68
N LYS A 231 0.30 -27.46 -9.26
CA LYS A 231 -0.43 -27.26 -10.51
C LYS A 231 0.45 -26.49 -11.48
N PRO A 232 0.26 -26.65 -12.80
CA PRO A 232 0.98 -25.85 -13.77
C PRO A 232 0.55 -24.38 -13.65
N ILE A 233 1.49 -23.53 -13.27
CA ILE A 233 1.28 -22.08 -13.19
C ILE A 233 1.87 -21.44 -14.43
N LYS A 234 1.03 -20.73 -15.18
CA LYS A 234 1.47 -19.92 -16.32
C LYS A 234 1.78 -18.50 -15.83
N PRO A 235 2.98 -17.96 -16.10
CA PRO A 235 3.26 -16.55 -15.84
C PRO A 235 2.24 -15.65 -16.54
N CYS A 236 1.88 -14.54 -15.91
CA CYS A 236 0.99 -13.54 -16.50
C CYS A 236 1.53 -12.13 -16.32
N GLY A 237 1.00 -11.22 -17.14
CA GLY A 237 1.29 -9.80 -17.04
C GLY A 237 0.24 -9.05 -16.21
N PHE A 238 0.13 -7.77 -16.49
CA PHE A 238 -0.81 -6.87 -15.83
C PHE A 238 -2.19 -6.92 -16.48
N PHE A 239 -3.23 -7.19 -15.70
CA PHE A 239 -4.62 -7.09 -16.10
C PHE A 239 -5.11 -5.68 -15.86
N LEU A 240 -5.71 -5.05 -16.88
CA LEU A 240 -6.28 -3.71 -16.80
C LEU A 240 -7.80 -3.79 -16.85
N SER A 241 -8.46 -2.94 -16.07
CA SER A 241 -9.90 -2.70 -16.22
C SER A 241 -10.20 -2.05 -17.57
N GLU A 242 -11.44 -2.15 -18.02
CA GLU A 242 -11.87 -1.56 -19.30
C GLU A 242 -11.72 -0.03 -19.34
N CYS A 243 -11.80 0.64 -18.17
CA CYS A 243 -11.54 2.07 -18.06
C CYS A 243 -10.04 2.43 -17.99
N GLY A 244 -9.15 1.45 -17.87
CA GLY A 244 -7.69 1.64 -17.79
C GLY A 244 -7.18 2.26 -16.48
N VAL A 245 -8.07 2.56 -15.52
CA VAL A 245 -7.72 3.20 -14.24
C VAL A 245 -7.28 2.18 -13.19
N LEU A 246 -7.82 0.96 -13.24
CA LEU A 246 -7.52 -0.09 -12.27
C LEU A 246 -6.76 -1.20 -12.96
N GLY A 247 -5.92 -1.89 -12.20
CA GLY A 247 -5.26 -3.09 -12.69
C GLY A 247 -4.71 -3.97 -11.58
N ALA A 248 -4.33 -5.17 -11.99
CA ALA A 248 -3.92 -6.25 -11.11
C ALA A 248 -2.79 -7.06 -11.76
N SER A 249 -1.76 -7.41 -10.99
CA SER A 249 -0.73 -8.37 -11.39
C SER A 249 -0.82 -9.54 -10.42
N PRO A 250 -1.52 -10.64 -10.75
CA PRO A 250 -1.37 -11.88 -10.02
C PRO A 250 -0.01 -12.51 -10.34
N ASP A 251 0.46 -13.40 -9.45
CA ASP A 251 1.75 -14.08 -9.61
C ASP A 251 1.70 -15.16 -10.71
N GLY A 252 0.49 -15.58 -11.10
CA GLY A 252 0.29 -16.48 -12.21
C GLY A 252 -1.16 -16.86 -12.44
N ILE A 253 -1.37 -17.66 -13.48
CA ILE A 253 -2.66 -18.22 -13.86
C ILE A 253 -2.59 -19.74 -13.75
N VAL A 254 -3.61 -20.33 -13.15
CA VAL A 254 -3.83 -21.77 -13.08
C VAL A 254 -5.04 -22.12 -13.93
N ASP A 255 -4.80 -22.88 -14.99
CA ASP A 255 -5.80 -23.24 -15.99
C ASP A 255 -6.48 -21.99 -16.61
N ASP A 256 -7.76 -22.06 -16.96
CA ASP A 256 -8.53 -20.92 -17.49
C ASP A 256 -9.44 -20.28 -16.42
N ASP A 257 -9.46 -20.81 -15.21
CA ASP A 257 -10.47 -20.45 -14.21
C ASP A 257 -9.88 -19.82 -12.96
N PHE A 258 -8.60 -19.99 -12.66
CA PHE A 258 -8.00 -19.56 -11.41
C PHE A 258 -6.73 -18.74 -11.64
N ILE A 259 -6.47 -17.84 -10.70
CA ILE A 259 -5.17 -17.17 -10.54
C ILE A 259 -4.45 -17.73 -9.32
N VAL A 260 -3.17 -17.38 -9.17
CA VAL A 260 -2.39 -17.62 -7.96
C VAL A 260 -1.85 -16.30 -7.43
N GLU A 261 -1.82 -16.21 -6.10
CA GLU A 261 -1.07 -15.21 -5.34
C GLU A 261 -0.20 -15.94 -4.31
N ILE A 262 1.07 -15.56 -4.19
CA ILE A 262 2.08 -16.17 -3.34
C ILE A 262 2.59 -15.10 -2.39
N LYS A 263 2.43 -15.36 -1.09
CA LYS A 263 2.94 -14.49 -0.03
C LYS A 263 3.97 -15.23 0.80
N CYS A 264 5.19 -14.72 0.83
CA CYS A 264 6.25 -15.20 1.72
C CYS A 264 6.47 -14.15 2.84
N PRO A 265 5.67 -14.15 3.93
CA PRO A 265 5.76 -13.12 4.95
C PRO A 265 7.05 -13.24 5.77
N TYR A 266 7.93 -12.24 5.64
CA TYR A 266 9.18 -12.17 6.41
C TYR A 266 8.95 -12.22 7.94
N LYS A 267 7.81 -11.71 8.43
CA LYS A 267 7.46 -11.75 9.86
C LYS A 267 7.31 -13.17 10.42
N PHE A 268 6.92 -14.14 9.61
CA PHE A 268 6.69 -15.53 10.03
C PHE A 268 7.83 -16.49 9.63
N ARG A 269 8.95 -15.98 9.10
CA ARG A 269 10.05 -16.79 8.53
C ARG A 269 10.68 -17.82 9.46
N HIS A 270 10.56 -17.66 10.78
CA HIS A 270 11.12 -18.57 11.78
C HIS A 270 10.05 -19.34 12.56
N LEU A 271 8.78 -19.12 12.26
CA LEU A 271 7.64 -19.70 12.98
C LEU A 271 6.92 -20.70 12.10
N LYS A 272 6.33 -21.73 12.73
CA LYS A 272 5.33 -22.55 12.04
C LYS A 272 4.08 -21.70 11.83
N LEU A 273 3.49 -21.78 10.64
CA LEU A 273 2.27 -21.02 10.32
C LEU A 273 1.12 -21.33 11.28
N THR A 274 0.99 -22.58 11.75
CA THR A 274 -0.05 -22.95 12.72
C THR A 274 0.07 -22.21 14.06
N GLU A 275 1.28 -21.96 14.53
CA GLU A 275 1.55 -21.20 15.75
C GLU A 275 1.35 -19.71 15.48
N ALA A 276 1.97 -19.19 14.42
CA ALA A 276 1.90 -17.78 14.04
C ALA A 276 0.46 -17.28 13.83
N LEU A 277 -0.38 -18.08 13.16
CA LEU A 277 -1.77 -17.72 12.84
C LEU A 277 -2.74 -17.95 14.01
N ARG A 278 -2.34 -18.65 15.08
CA ARG A 278 -3.12 -18.69 16.33
C ARG A 278 -2.92 -17.42 17.13
N ASP A 279 -1.69 -16.93 17.19
CA ASP A 279 -1.32 -15.75 17.98
C ASP A 279 -1.71 -14.45 17.27
N ASP A 280 -1.62 -14.40 15.94
CA ASP A 280 -1.90 -13.20 15.15
C ASP A 280 -3.23 -13.29 14.38
N ARG A 281 -4.28 -12.73 14.98
CA ARG A 281 -5.61 -12.60 14.35
C ARG A 281 -5.71 -11.48 13.31
N SER A 282 -4.68 -10.64 13.18
CA SER A 282 -4.70 -9.50 12.26
C SER A 282 -4.36 -9.91 10.83
N TYR A 283 -3.69 -11.06 10.63
CA TYR A 283 -3.28 -11.52 9.30
C TYR A 283 -4.47 -12.01 8.45
N VAL A 284 -4.26 -12.24 7.15
CA VAL A 284 -5.31 -12.68 6.21
C VAL A 284 -5.96 -14.00 6.62
N PHE A 285 -5.20 -14.86 7.30
CA PHE A 285 -5.69 -16.08 7.93
C PHE A 285 -5.44 -16.04 9.42
N TYR A 286 -6.30 -16.70 10.19
CA TYR A 286 -6.09 -16.92 11.62
C TYR A 286 -6.84 -18.17 12.08
N TYR A 287 -6.42 -18.77 13.18
CA TYR A 287 -7.19 -19.84 13.83
C TYR A 287 -8.16 -19.23 14.86
N ASN A 288 -9.44 -19.57 14.75
CA ASN A 288 -10.45 -19.15 15.72
C ASN A 288 -10.34 -19.92 17.04
N ASP A 289 -11.14 -19.55 18.04
CA ASP A 289 -11.14 -20.21 19.36
C ASP A 289 -11.48 -21.71 19.31
N MET A 290 -12.11 -22.17 18.23
CA MET A 290 -12.42 -23.58 17.97
C MET A 290 -11.30 -24.30 17.21
N GLY A 291 -10.16 -23.65 16.97
CA GLY A 291 -9.02 -24.22 16.25
C GLY A 291 -9.23 -24.36 14.75
N GLN A 292 -10.24 -23.70 14.17
CA GLN A 292 -10.54 -23.74 12.74
C GLN A 292 -9.92 -22.54 12.02
N LEU A 293 -9.39 -22.77 10.82
CA LEU A 293 -8.83 -21.72 9.98
C LEU A 293 -9.96 -20.80 9.49
N SER A 294 -9.80 -19.51 9.75
CA SER A 294 -10.73 -18.44 9.38
C SER A 294 -10.02 -17.39 8.54
N VAL A 295 -10.77 -16.70 7.69
CA VAL A 295 -10.26 -15.62 6.83
C VAL A 295 -10.61 -14.27 7.42
N ASN A 296 -9.61 -13.41 7.55
CA ASN A 296 -9.84 -12.01 7.90
C ASN A 296 -10.18 -11.19 6.64
N LYS A 297 -11.47 -10.95 6.42
CA LYS A 297 -11.97 -10.17 5.28
C LYS A 297 -11.60 -8.69 5.30
N MET A 298 -11.09 -8.18 6.43
CA MET A 298 -10.61 -6.80 6.56
C MET A 298 -9.11 -6.66 6.24
N HIS A 299 -8.42 -7.77 5.96
CA HIS A 299 -6.99 -7.72 5.68
C HIS A 299 -6.73 -7.21 4.25
N PRO A 300 -5.71 -6.33 4.02
CA PRO A 300 -5.40 -5.82 2.69
C PRO A 300 -5.21 -6.89 1.60
N TYR A 301 -4.59 -8.03 1.93
CA TYR A 301 -4.46 -9.15 0.98
C TYR A 301 -5.79 -9.76 0.57
N TYR A 302 -6.82 -9.75 1.42
CA TYR A 302 -8.15 -10.21 1.03
C TYR A 302 -8.70 -9.33 -0.11
N HIS A 303 -8.61 -8.01 0.06
CA HIS A 303 -9.03 -7.05 -0.96
C HIS A 303 -8.18 -7.13 -2.23
N GLN A 304 -6.86 -7.32 -2.09
CA GLN A 304 -5.95 -7.52 -3.23
C GLN A 304 -6.37 -8.75 -4.05
N VAL A 305 -6.57 -9.90 -3.40
CA VAL A 305 -6.97 -11.15 -4.06
C VAL A 305 -8.33 -11.01 -4.73
N GLN A 306 -9.34 -10.45 -4.05
CA GLN A 306 -10.66 -10.24 -4.65
C GLN A 306 -10.59 -9.28 -5.85
N GLY A 307 -9.78 -8.21 -5.77
CA GLY A 307 -9.53 -7.30 -6.88
C GLY A 307 -8.87 -7.99 -8.07
N GLN A 308 -7.86 -8.85 -7.82
CA GLN A 308 -7.21 -9.64 -8.86
C GLN A 308 -8.17 -10.63 -9.53
N ILE A 309 -9.01 -11.34 -8.75
CA ILE A 309 -10.04 -12.25 -9.29
C ILE A 309 -10.99 -11.48 -10.21
N TYR A 310 -11.48 -10.31 -9.77
CA TYR A 310 -12.40 -9.48 -10.54
C TYR A 310 -11.78 -9.00 -11.85
N LEU A 311 -10.59 -8.40 -11.79
CA LEU A 311 -9.92 -7.79 -12.94
C LEU A 311 -9.43 -8.83 -13.97
N SER A 312 -9.02 -10.01 -13.51
CA SER A 312 -8.64 -11.13 -14.38
C SER A 312 -9.85 -11.89 -14.96
N LYS A 313 -11.08 -11.55 -14.55
CA LYS A 313 -12.34 -12.22 -14.93
C LYS A 313 -12.29 -13.74 -14.67
N ARG A 314 -11.65 -14.16 -13.57
CA ARG A 314 -11.50 -15.56 -13.16
C ARG A 314 -12.51 -15.95 -12.08
N LYS A 315 -12.63 -17.26 -11.81
CA LYS A 315 -13.55 -17.83 -10.82
C LYS A 315 -12.99 -17.77 -9.39
N GLY A 316 -11.67 -17.79 -9.25
CA GLY A 316 -11.03 -17.77 -7.93
C GLY A 316 -9.53 -17.58 -7.95
N CYS A 317 -8.93 -17.63 -6.77
CA CYS A 317 -7.50 -17.48 -6.54
C CYS A 317 -7.01 -18.53 -5.55
N TYR A 318 -5.92 -19.20 -5.89
CA TYR A 318 -5.12 -19.95 -4.92
C TYR A 318 -4.17 -18.98 -4.21
N LEU A 319 -4.46 -18.65 -2.95
CA LEU A 319 -3.54 -17.89 -2.11
C LEU A 319 -2.62 -18.89 -1.37
N CYS A 320 -1.34 -18.87 -1.69
CA CYS A 320 -0.31 -19.61 -0.97
C CYS A 320 0.42 -18.68 0.00
N VAL A 321 0.44 -19.04 1.27
CA VAL A 321 1.32 -18.41 2.27
C VAL A 321 2.43 -19.39 2.59
N TRP A 322 3.67 -19.01 2.29
CA TRP A 322 4.83 -19.89 2.44
C TRP A 322 5.84 -19.37 3.47
N THR A 323 6.37 -20.26 4.31
CA THR A 323 7.55 -20.04 5.13
C THR A 323 8.47 -21.27 5.11
N PRO A 324 9.74 -21.16 5.53
CA PRO A 324 10.64 -22.31 5.64
C PRO A 324 10.18 -23.38 6.65
N LYS A 325 9.16 -23.09 7.46
CA LYS A 325 8.62 -23.98 8.49
C LYS A 325 7.25 -24.56 8.12
N GLY A 326 6.72 -24.21 6.95
CA GLY A 326 5.48 -24.76 6.41
C GLY A 326 4.77 -23.79 5.49
N ASP A 327 3.74 -24.32 4.84
CA ASP A 327 2.91 -23.60 3.88
C ASP A 327 1.42 -23.70 4.24
N LEU A 328 0.63 -22.79 3.69
CA LEU A 328 -0.81 -22.80 3.75
C LEU A 328 -1.38 -22.41 2.38
N LEU A 329 -2.11 -23.33 1.77
CA LEU A 329 -2.82 -23.09 0.52
C LEU A 329 -4.32 -22.94 0.79
N PHE A 330 -4.89 -21.81 0.36
CA PHE A 330 -6.32 -21.55 0.50
C PHE A 330 -6.92 -21.17 -0.85
N ASN A 331 -8.12 -21.68 -1.13
CA ASN A 331 -8.87 -21.36 -2.34
C ASN A 331 -9.88 -20.24 -2.04
N PHE A 332 -9.64 -19.06 -2.61
CA PHE A 332 -10.60 -17.98 -2.63
C PHE A 332 -11.51 -18.11 -3.84
N GLU A 333 -12.80 -18.10 -3.60
CA GLU A 333 -13.78 -17.94 -4.67
C GLU A 333 -14.12 -16.46 -4.85
N ARG A 334 -14.57 -16.13 -6.06
CA ARG A 334 -15.12 -14.82 -6.36
C ARG A 334 -16.33 -14.56 -5.48
N TYR A 335 -16.28 -13.47 -4.72
CA TYR A 335 -17.42 -13.00 -3.91
C TYR A 335 -18.47 -12.28 -4.75
#